data_AF-A0A7C1KWR5-F1
#
_entry.id   AF-A0A7C1KWR5-F1
#
_cell.length_a   1.000
_cell.length_b   1.000
_cell.length_c   1.000
_cell.angle_alpha   90.00
_cell.angle_beta   90.00
_cell.angle_gamma   90.00
#
_symmetry.space_group_name_H-M   'P 1'
#
loop_
_entity.id
_entity.type
_entity.pdbx_description
1 polymer ?
#
loop_
_entity_poly.entity_id
_entity_poly.type
_entity_poly.pdbx_seq_one_letter_code
_entity_poly.pdbx_strand_id
1 'polypeptide(L)'
;MLFEGIVSLDGPHTKSMLKMLFLERGVRLKKHWGQNFLIDQNILQFIVRSAELSRNDIILEIGAGTGSLTRLIAEKAGHVFAVEMDRKLFEILGETLKDCNNVTSLNKDILKSKHHIHP
;
A
#
# COMPACT_ATOMS: atom_id res chain seq x y z
N MET A 1 -13.35 22.33 11.09
CA MET A 1 -11.88 22.39 11.20
C MET A 1 -11.48 21.35 12.24
N LEU A 2 -11.25 20.10 11.83
CA LEU A 2 -11.03 18.96 12.73
C LEU A 2 -9.76 18.22 12.28
N PHE A 3 -8.71 18.36 13.10
CA PHE A 3 -7.51 17.51 13.22
C PHE A 3 -6.90 16.95 11.92
N GLU A 4 -6.28 17.79 11.09
CA GLU A 4 -5.20 17.31 10.23
C GLU A 4 -3.93 17.11 11.09
N GLY A 5 -3.34 15.91 11.10
CA GLY A 5 -1.92 15.76 11.47
C GLY A 5 -1.52 14.87 12.65
N ILE A 6 -2.35 13.92 13.13
CA ILE A 6 -1.92 13.04 14.24
C ILE A 6 -1.05 11.86 13.75
N VAL A 7 -1.20 11.42 12.50
CA VAL A 7 -0.42 10.31 11.94
C VAL A 7 0.19 10.74 10.60
N SER A 8 1.51 10.93 10.56
CA SER A 8 2.23 11.08 9.28
C SER A 8 2.12 9.77 8.50
N LEU A 9 1.73 9.88 7.23
CA LEU A 9 1.65 8.79 6.27
C LEU A 9 2.94 8.66 5.44
N ASP A 10 3.94 9.51 5.69
CA ASP A 10 5.11 9.67 4.83
C ASP A 10 6.19 8.59 5.06
N GLY A 11 5.87 7.56 5.85
CA GLY A 11 6.80 6.50 6.23
C GLY A 11 6.15 5.23 6.77
N PRO A 12 6.94 4.22 7.12
CA PRO A 12 6.43 2.94 7.59
C PRO A 12 5.61 3.05 8.87
N HIS A 13 4.39 2.51 8.83
CA HIS A 13 3.45 2.59 9.95
C HIS A 13 3.74 1.57 11.05
N THR A 14 3.77 2.01 12.30
CA THR A 14 3.76 1.11 13.47
C THR A 14 2.34 0.60 13.75
N LYS A 15 2.22 -0.45 14.58
CA LYS A 15 0.92 -0.99 15.01
C LYS A 15 0.01 0.06 15.65
N SER A 16 0.56 0.92 16.51
CA SER A 16 -0.21 1.95 17.19
C SER A 16 -0.68 3.03 16.22
N MET A 17 0.17 3.44 15.28
CA MET A 17 -0.20 4.38 14.22
C MET A 17 -1.34 3.83 13.35
N LEU A 18 -1.24 2.57 12.90
CA LEU A 18 -2.31 1.93 12.11
C LEU A 18 -3.62 1.85 12.87
N LYS A 19 -3.58 1.51 14.18
CA LYS A 19 -4.78 1.50 15.00
C LYS A 19 -5.46 2.87 15.08
N MET A 20 -4.69 3.93 15.29
CA MET A 20 -5.23 5.29 15.34
C MET A 20 -5.77 5.72 13.97
N LEU A 21 -5.01 5.49 12.90
CA LEU A 21 -5.42 5.80 11.53
C LEU A 21 -6.73 5.08 11.16
N PHE A 22 -6.85 3.79 11.47
CA PHE A 22 -8.07 3.03 11.18
C PHE A 22 -9.26 3.52 12.00
N LEU A 23 -9.05 3.90 13.26
CA LEU A 23 -10.11 4.49 14.08
C LEU A 23 -10.59 5.82 13.50
N GLU A 24 -9.66 6.72 13.18
CA GLU A 24 -9.93 8.06 12.64
C GLU A 24 -10.66 7.99 11.30
N ARG A 25 -10.22 7.11 10.39
CA ARG A 25 -10.81 6.95 9.05
C ARG A 25 -11.97 5.95 9.01
N GLY A 26 -12.37 5.42 10.17
CA GLY A 26 -13.45 4.45 10.30
C GLY A 26 -13.23 3.16 9.49
N VAL A 27 -11.97 2.74 9.31
CA VAL A 27 -11.60 1.48 8.66
C VAL A 27 -11.98 0.32 9.59
N ARG A 28 -12.73 -0.65 9.06
CA ARG A 28 -13.03 -1.89 9.76
C ARG A 28 -12.28 -3.03 9.09
N LEU A 29 -11.34 -3.62 9.82
CA LEU A 29 -10.53 -4.72 9.32
C LEU A 29 -11.37 -5.97 9.06
N LYS A 30 -11.21 -6.54 7.87
CA LYS A 30 -11.91 -7.72 7.38
C LYS A 30 -10.98 -8.92 7.45
N LYS A 31 -10.99 -9.66 8.56
CA LYS A 31 -10.15 -10.85 8.75
C LYS A 31 -10.30 -11.88 7.62
N HIS A 32 -11.52 -12.04 7.09
CA HIS A 32 -11.80 -12.96 5.99
C HIS A 32 -11.19 -12.53 4.64
N TRP A 33 -10.70 -11.29 4.52
CA TRP A 33 -9.91 -10.82 3.38
C TRP A 33 -8.40 -10.98 3.60
N GLY A 34 -7.97 -11.62 4.69
CA GLY A 34 -6.56 -11.88 4.96
C GLY A 34 -5.73 -10.63 5.27
N GLN A 35 -6.37 -9.52 5.67
CA GLN A 35 -5.68 -8.26 5.95
C GLN A 35 -4.68 -8.40 7.12
N ASN A 36 -3.40 -8.43 6.78
CA ASN A 36 -2.26 -8.41 7.69
C ASN A 36 -1.31 -7.29 7.25
N PHE A 37 -0.96 -6.39 8.16
CA PHE A 37 -0.16 -5.21 7.84
C PHE A 37 1.28 -5.38 8.33
N LEU A 38 2.24 -5.07 7.46
CA LEU A 38 3.65 -5.00 7.81
C LEU A 38 3.88 -3.77 8.69
N ILE A 39 4.26 -4.02 9.95
CA ILE A 39 4.54 -2.98 10.96
C ILE A 39 6.01 -2.92 11.37
N ASP A 40 6.81 -3.88 10.89
CA ASP A 40 8.24 -3.98 11.18
C ASP A 40 9.04 -3.38 10.02
N GLN A 41 9.78 -2.31 10.31
CA GLN A 41 10.58 -1.59 9.33
C GLN A 41 11.74 -2.43 8.81
N ASN A 42 12.34 -3.30 9.62
CA ASN A 42 13.43 -4.16 9.20
C ASN A 42 12.95 -5.18 8.18
N ILE A 43 11.74 -5.73 8.37
CA ILE A 43 11.12 -6.66 7.42
C ILE A 43 10.79 -5.95 6.10
N LEU A 44 10.20 -4.75 6.16
CA LEU A 44 9.93 -3.94 4.97
C LEU A 44 11.21 -3.69 4.16
N GLN A 45 12.27 -3.24 4.83
CA GLN A 45 13.56 -2.99 4.20
C GLN A 45 14.24 -4.26 3.69
N PHE A 46 14.08 -5.39 4.40
CA PHE A 46 14.54 -6.69 3.95
C PHE A 46 13.86 -7.10 2.64
N ILE A 47 12.53 -7.00 2.56
CA ILE A 47 11.78 -7.32 1.34
C ILE A 47 12.29 -6.49 0.15
N VAL A 48 12.41 -5.17 0.32
CA VAL A 48 12.87 -4.28 -0.76
C VAL A 48 14.30 -4.59 -1.19
N ARG A 49 15.21 -4.88 -0.24
CA ARG A 49 16.59 -5.28 -0.58
C ARG A 49 16.66 -6.62 -1.29
N SER A 50 15.90 -7.61 -0.82
CA SER A 50 15.88 -8.96 -1.39
C SER A 50 15.22 -9.02 -2.77
N ALA A 51 14.40 -8.03 -3.12
CA ALA A 51 13.77 -7.94 -4.43
C ALA A 51 14.72 -7.41 -5.53
N GLU A 52 15.92 -6.91 -5.17
CA GLU A 52 16.97 -6.46 -6.11
C GLU A 52 16.48 -5.48 -7.18
N LEU A 53 15.55 -4.61 -6.79
CA LEU A 53 14.85 -3.69 -7.70
C LEU A 53 15.77 -2.64 -8.33
N SER A 54 15.46 -2.29 -9.57
CA SER A 54 16.11 -1.27 -10.37
C SER A 54 15.10 -0.34 -11.04
N ARG A 55 15.60 0.77 -11.62
CA ARG A 55 14.78 1.71 -12.39
C ARG A 55 14.22 1.15 -13.70
N ASN A 56 14.66 -0.04 -14.11
CA ASN A 56 14.13 -0.73 -15.29
C ASN A 56 12.91 -1.61 -14.96
N ASP A 57 12.60 -1.80 -13.68
CA ASP A 57 11.53 -2.70 -13.25
C ASP A 57 10.17 -2.00 -13.17
N ILE A 58 9.15 -2.72 -13.64
CA ILE A 58 7.74 -2.36 -13.45
C ILE A 58 7.15 -3.36 -12.48
N ILE A 59 6.68 -2.88 -11.33
CA ILE A 59 6.22 -3.72 -10.23
C ILE A 59 4.70 -3.72 -10.14
N LEU A 60 4.11 -4.90 -9.95
CA LEU A 60 2.71 -5.05 -9.56
C LEU A 60 2.66 -5.48 -8.09
N GLU A 61 2.11 -4.61 -7.24
CA GLU A 61 1.84 -4.93 -5.84
C GLU A 61 0.35 -5.23 -5.65
N ILE A 62 0.05 -6.41 -5.12
CA ILE A 62 -1.32 -6.86 -4.82
C ILE A 62 -1.55 -6.74 -3.32
N GLY A 63 -2.63 -6.05 -2.93
CA GLY A 63 -2.96 -5.82 -1.52
C GLY A 63 -2.03 -4.79 -0.90
N ALA A 64 -1.87 -3.64 -1.55
CA ALA A 64 -0.98 -2.56 -1.14
C ALA A 64 -1.32 -1.99 0.27
N GLY A 65 -2.54 -2.22 0.77
CA GLY A 65 -2.93 -1.85 2.12
C GLY A 65 -2.82 -0.33 2.32
N THR A 66 -2.04 0.09 3.31
CA THR A 66 -1.80 1.53 3.59
C THR A 66 -0.61 2.12 2.84
N GLY A 67 0.09 1.35 2.00
CA GLY A 67 1.17 1.84 1.13
C GLY A 67 2.58 1.82 1.72
N SER A 68 2.79 1.27 2.92
CA SER A 68 4.12 1.25 3.57
C SER A 68 5.20 0.57 2.71
N LEU A 69 4.87 -0.58 2.09
CA LEU A 69 5.81 -1.29 1.21
C LEU A 69 5.88 -0.63 -0.16
N THR A 70 4.73 -0.25 -0.73
CA THR A 70 4.62 0.45 -2.02
C THR A 70 5.56 1.65 -2.13
N ARG A 71 5.60 2.48 -1.08
CA ARG A 71 6.48 3.66 -1.04
C ARG A 71 7.95 3.28 -1.17
N LEU A 72 8.40 2.26 -0.42
CA LEU A 72 9.79 1.78 -0.47
C LEU A 72 10.13 1.14 -1.81
N ILE A 73 9.18 0.44 -2.44
CA ILE A 73 9.35 -0.10 -3.79
C ILE A 73 9.49 1.06 -4.80
N ALA A 74 8.64 2.08 -4.71
CA ALA A 74 8.65 3.23 -5.62
C ALA A 74 9.97 4.02 -5.58
N GLU A 75 10.66 4.04 -4.44
CA GLU A 75 12.00 4.63 -4.32
C GLU A 75 13.06 3.92 -5.17
N LYS A 76 12.86 2.66 -5.58
CA LYS A 76 13.83 1.83 -6.31
C LYS A 76 13.38 1.46 -7.73
N ALA A 77 12.11 1.15 -7.91
CA ALA A 77 11.52 0.70 -9.18
C ALA A 77 11.36 1.84 -10.20
N GLY A 78 11.22 1.49 -11.47
CA GLY A 78 10.85 2.42 -12.54
C GLY A 78 9.41 2.89 -12.40
N HIS A 79 8.47 1.94 -12.21
CA HIS A 79 7.05 2.21 -12.00
C HIS A 79 6.40 1.16 -11.11
N VAL A 80 5.37 1.53 -10.35
CA VAL A 80 4.59 0.60 -9.51
C VAL A 80 3.11 0.70 -9.81
N PHE A 81 2.48 -0.44 -10.07
CA PHE A 81 1.03 -0.59 -10.06
C PHE A 81 0.60 -1.16 -8.71
N ALA A 82 -0.06 -0.36 -7.88
CA ALA A 82 -0.49 -0.75 -6.55
C ALA A 82 -2.00 -1.05 -6.55
N VAL A 83 -2.37 -2.31 -6.31
CA VAL A 83 -3.76 -2.76 -6.35
C VAL A 83 -4.29 -2.98 -4.93
N GLU A 84 -5.41 -2.34 -4.61
CA GLU A 84 -6.09 -2.50 -3.32
C GLU A 84 -7.60 -2.67 -3.54
N MET A 85 -8.19 -3.72 -2.98
CA MET A 85 -9.61 -4.03 -3.16
C MET A 85 -10.49 -3.26 -2.16
N ASP A 86 -10.01 -3.02 -0.94
CA ASP A 86 -10.74 -2.28 0.07
C ASP A 86 -10.71 -0.78 -0.22
N ARG A 87 -11.87 -0.21 -0.55
CA ARG A 87 -12.01 1.20 -0.88
C ARG A 87 -11.45 2.15 0.19
N LYS A 88 -11.60 1.85 1.48
CA LYS A 88 -11.10 2.74 2.53
C LYS A 88 -9.58 2.68 2.66
N LEU A 89 -9.00 1.50 2.47
CA LEU A 89 -7.54 1.36 2.41
C LEU A 89 -7.00 2.03 1.14
N PHE A 90 -7.72 1.94 0.02
CA PHE A 90 -7.36 2.63 -1.22
C PHE A 90 -7.32 4.16 -1.07
N GLU A 91 -8.27 4.74 -0.33
CA GLU A 91 -8.26 6.19 -0.02
C GLU A 91 -7.01 6.57 0.79
N ILE A 92 -6.66 5.79 1.82
CA ILE A 92 -5.43 5.96 2.61
C ILE A 92 -4.18 5.79 1.74
N LEU A 93 -4.16 4.76 0.88
CA LEU A 93 -3.08 4.46 -0.05
C LEU A 93 -2.79 5.66 -0.97
N GLY A 94 -3.84 6.30 -1.48
CA GLY A 94 -3.72 7.51 -2.32
C GLY A 94 -3.05 8.67 -1.57
N GLU A 95 -3.40 8.87 -0.29
CA GLU A 95 -2.77 9.89 0.55
C GLU A 95 -1.29 9.57 0.86
N THR A 96 -0.99 8.32 1.24
CA THR A 96 0.39 7.84 1.51
C THR A 96 1.32 8.03 0.32
N LEU A 97 0.79 7.88 -0.90
CA LEU A 97 1.56 7.86 -2.14
C LEU A 97 1.45 9.15 -2.97
N LYS A 98 0.86 10.21 -2.41
CA LYS A 98 0.64 11.49 -3.11
C LYS A 98 1.91 12.09 -3.72
N ASP A 99 3.08 11.84 -3.10
CA ASP A 99 4.38 12.35 -3.54
C ASP A 99 5.17 11.35 -4.42
N CYS A 100 4.60 10.17 -4.69
CA CYS A 100 5.22 9.13 -5.50
C CYS A 100 4.74 9.23 -6.96
N ASN A 101 5.47 10.01 -7.77
CA ASN A 101 5.11 10.29 -9.18
C ASN A 101 5.13 9.06 -10.10
N ASN A 102 5.76 7.96 -9.68
CA ASN A 102 5.91 6.72 -10.44
C ASN A 102 5.00 5.59 -9.93
N VAL A 103 3.89 5.94 -9.26
CA VAL A 103 2.92 4.96 -8.77
C VAL A 103 1.56 5.19 -9.40
N THR A 104 0.95 4.11 -9.89
CA THR A 104 -0.45 4.07 -10.30
C THR A 104 -1.22 3.18 -9.35
N SER A 105 -2.13 3.77 -8.56
CA SER A 105 -3.00 3.03 -7.65
C SER A 105 -4.31 2.63 -8.34
N LEU A 106 -4.76 1.39 -8.10
CA LEU A 106 -5.97 0.82 -8.68
C LEU A 106 -6.88 0.24 -7.60
N ASN A 107 -8.11 0.78 -7.45
CA ASN A 107 -9.12 0.17 -6.59
C ASN A 107 -9.82 -0.98 -7.32
N LYS A 108 -9.21 -2.18 -7.32
CA LYS A 108 -9.72 -3.34 -8.05
C LYS A 108 -9.56 -4.62 -7.25
N ASP A 109 -10.48 -5.54 -7.46
CA ASP A 109 -10.24 -6.96 -7.19
C ASP A 109 -9.38 -7.53 -8.31
N ILE A 110 -8.13 -7.87 -7.99
CA ILE A 110 -7.16 -8.41 -8.95
C ILE A 110 -7.63 -9.72 -9.61
N LEU A 111 -8.53 -10.47 -8.95
CA LEU A 111 -8.99 -11.77 -9.40
C LEU A 111 -10.30 -11.72 -10.19
N LYS A 112 -10.98 -10.56 -10.27
CA LYS A 112 -12.35 -10.44 -10.82
C LYS A 112 -12.52 -11.01 -12.23
N SER A 113 -11.45 -10.99 -13.04
CA SER A 113 -11.45 -11.52 -14.41
C SER A 113 -10.45 -12.66 -14.63
N LYS A 114 -9.95 -13.31 -13.57
CA LYS A 114 -8.89 -14.35 -13.71
C LYS A 114 -9.27 -15.54 -14.60
N HIS A 115 -10.56 -15.74 -14.85
CA HIS A 115 -11.09 -16.80 -15.70
C HIS A 115 -11.22 -16.41 -17.18
N HIS A 116 -10.94 -15.14 -17.53
CA HIS A 116 -10.93 -14.64 -18.89
C HIS A 116 -9.49 -14.29 -19.26
N ILE A 117 -8.84 -15.13 -20.06
CA ILE A 117 -7.54 -14.81 -20.66
C ILE A 117 -7.84 -13.91 -21.85
N HIS A 118 -7.31 -12.69 -21.84
CA HIS A 118 -7.27 -11.81 -23.01
C HIS A 118 -5.90 -12.01 -23.69
N PRO A 119 -5.79 -12.90 -24.70
CA PRO A 119 -4.55 -13.12 -25.43
C PRO A 119 -4.10 -11.88 -26.21
#